data_AF-A0A8X6GLZ9-F1
#
_entry.id   AF-A0A8X6GLZ9-F1
#
_cell.length_a   1.000
_cell.length_b   1.000
_cell.length_c   1.000
_cell.angle_alpha   90.00
_cell.angle_beta   90.00
_cell.angle_gamma   90.00
#
_symmetry.space_group_name_H-M   'P 1'
#
loop_
_entity.id
_entity.type
_entity.pdbx_description
1 polymer ?
#
loop_
_entity_poly.entity_id
_entity_poly.type
_entity_poly.pdbx_seq_one_letter_code
_entity_poly.pdbx_strand_id
1 'polypeptide(L)'
;MMLSNCHEAKYSKVNRTMKDGNKEEFECPLVIKFFFASIFKFTGGVDLADQMANVYELDGKSCKCGGGGVFFRLLMSAVINSRIAYCELKHRKSPFLDFIVPLEDALMAFGKLNAVEELDAHSKHHEAYSMLVTICQ
;
A
#
# COMPACT_ATOMS: atom_id res chain seq x y z
N MET A 1 1.63 15.10 -28.17
CA MET A 1 0.47 16.02 -28.16
C MET A 1 -0.25 15.82 -26.84
N MET A 2 -0.46 16.85 -26.03
CA MET A 2 -1.25 16.74 -24.80
C MET A 2 -2.67 17.21 -25.08
N LEU A 3 -3.66 16.39 -24.71
CA LEU A 3 -5.06 16.77 -24.74
C LEU A 3 -5.52 17.13 -23.33
N SER A 4 -6.23 18.25 -23.21
CA SER A 4 -6.91 18.65 -21.99
C SER A 4 -8.26 19.24 -22.36
N ASN A 5 -9.30 18.77 -21.67
CA ASN A 5 -10.68 19.22 -21.88
C ASN A 5 -11.01 20.51 -21.11
N CYS A 6 -10.16 20.91 -20.16
CA CYS A 6 -10.45 21.98 -19.20
C CYS A 6 -9.47 23.16 -19.28
N HIS A 7 -8.55 23.17 -20.24
CA HIS A 7 -7.54 24.21 -20.36
C HIS A 7 -7.58 24.84 -21.75
N GLU A 8 -7.65 26.16 -21.79
CA GLU A 8 -7.50 26.95 -23.01
C GLU A 8 -6.07 26.89 -23.54
N ALA A 9 -5.87 27.21 -24.83
CA ALA A 9 -4.57 27.27 -25.50
C ALA A 9 -3.74 28.51 -25.08
N LYS A 10 -3.59 28.71 -23.76
CA LYS A 10 -2.81 29.80 -23.16
C LYS A 10 -1.42 29.30 -22.76
N TYR A 11 -0.46 30.21 -22.79
CA TYR A 11 0.91 29.98 -22.34
C TYR A 11 1.13 30.62 -20.97
N SER A 12 2.06 30.04 -20.22
CA SER A 12 2.46 30.49 -18.91
C SER A 12 3.98 30.38 -18.77
N LYS A 13 4.57 31.25 -17.97
CA LYS A 13 5.99 31.18 -17.69
C LYS A 13 6.28 30.19 -16.55
N VAL A 14 7.33 29.41 -16.73
CA VAL A 14 7.85 28.45 -15.75
C VAL A 14 9.36 28.57 -15.65
N ASN A 15 9.85 28.61 -14.41
CA ASN A 15 11.28 28.57 -14.15
C ASN A 15 11.77 27.13 -14.15
N ARG A 16 12.78 26.84 -14.93
CA ARG A 16 13.48 25.55 -14.92
C ARG A 16 14.94 25.74 -14.57
N THR A 17 15.45 24.83 -13.76
CA THR A 17 16.88 24.73 -13.50
C THR A 17 17.52 23.96 -14.65
N MET A 18 18.48 24.59 -15.32
CA MET A 18 19.28 24.01 -16.39
C MET A 18 20.28 23.00 -15.80
N LYS A 19 20.89 22.17 -16.66
CA LYS A 19 21.92 21.22 -16.24
C LYS A 19 23.11 21.90 -15.54
N ASP A 20 23.32 23.17 -15.86
CA ASP A 20 24.40 24.00 -15.33
C ASP A 20 24.03 24.65 -13.97
N GLY A 21 22.86 24.32 -13.42
CA GLY A 21 22.36 24.86 -12.15
C GLY A 21 21.69 26.23 -12.24
N ASN A 22 21.81 26.93 -13.37
CA ASN A 22 21.16 28.21 -13.62
C ASN A 22 19.65 28.07 -13.78
N LYS A 23 18.88 29.05 -13.31
CA LYS A 23 17.41 29.08 -13.46
C LYS A 23 17.03 30.00 -14.60
N GLU A 24 16.35 29.44 -15.60
CA GLU A 24 15.85 30.19 -16.75
C GLU A 24 14.33 30.09 -16.85
N GLU A 25 13.73 31.15 -17.39
CA GLU A 25 12.29 31.28 -17.55
C GLU A 25 11.89 30.84 -18.96
N PHE A 26 11.01 29.84 -19.05
CA PHE A 26 10.53 29.29 -20.30
C PHE A 26 9.03 29.51 -20.45
N GLU A 27 8.60 29.82 -21.68
CA GLU A 27 7.19 29.77 -22.02
C GLU A 27 6.72 28.33 -22.22
N CYS A 28 5.62 28.01 -21.56
CA CYS A 28 5.08 26.66 -21.49
C CYS A 28 3.56 26.74 -21.54
N PRO A 29 2.88 25.95 -22.39
CA PRO A 29 1.43 25.82 -22.37
C PRO A 29 0.90 25.58 -20.96
N LEU A 30 -0.18 26.26 -20.60
CA LEU A 30 -0.80 26.18 -19.27
C LEU A 30 -1.16 24.73 -18.93
N VAL A 31 -1.61 23.96 -19.92
CA VAL A 31 -1.89 22.52 -19.78
C VAL A 31 -0.66 21.74 -19.33
N ILE A 32 0.53 22.08 -19.82
CA ILE A 32 1.78 21.39 -19.45
C ILE A 32 2.19 21.78 -18.04
N LYS A 33 2.06 23.06 -17.66
CA LYS A 33 2.31 23.52 -16.29
C LYS A 33 1.36 22.85 -15.30
N PHE A 34 0.06 22.81 -15.61
CA PHE A 34 -0.93 22.12 -14.80
C PHE A 34 -0.67 20.62 -14.75
N PHE A 35 -0.36 19.99 -15.90
CA PHE A 35 0.00 18.59 -15.95
C PHE A 35 1.18 18.31 -15.04
N PHE A 36 2.32 18.98 -15.18
CA PHE A 36 3.47 18.76 -14.29
C PHE A 36 3.17 19.11 -12.83
N ALA A 37 2.35 20.11 -12.53
CA ALA A 37 2.00 20.43 -11.14
C ALA A 37 1.03 19.40 -10.52
N SER A 38 0.10 18.88 -11.32
CA SER A 38 -0.99 18.00 -10.89
C SER A 38 -0.59 16.53 -10.99
N ILE A 39 -0.07 16.06 -12.11
CA ILE A 39 0.36 14.65 -12.34
C ILE A 39 1.52 14.30 -11.40
N PHE A 40 2.55 15.13 -11.32
CA PHE A 40 3.66 14.85 -10.39
C PHE A 40 3.23 14.86 -8.92
N LYS A 41 2.12 15.54 -8.60
CA LYS A 41 1.54 15.60 -7.26
C LYS A 41 0.48 14.52 -6.99
N PHE A 42 -0.25 14.07 -8.02
CA PHE A 42 -1.42 13.17 -7.90
C PHE A 42 -1.19 11.81 -8.57
N THR A 43 -0.57 11.73 -9.74
CA THR A 43 -0.35 10.46 -10.46
C THR A 43 1.01 9.82 -10.22
N GLY A 44 1.98 10.56 -9.66
CA GLY A 44 3.20 9.95 -9.11
C GLY A 44 2.93 9.00 -7.94
N GLY A 45 1.72 9.02 -7.36
CA GLY A 45 1.32 8.13 -6.27
C GLY A 45 1.26 6.66 -6.68
N VAL A 46 0.83 6.35 -7.91
CA VAL A 46 0.74 4.96 -8.40
C VAL A 46 2.14 4.40 -8.63
N ASP A 47 2.99 5.09 -9.38
CA ASP A 47 4.37 4.66 -9.62
C ASP A 47 5.19 4.60 -8.32
N LEU A 48 4.96 5.52 -7.37
CA LEU A 48 5.61 5.50 -6.06
C LEU A 48 5.11 4.33 -5.20
N ALA A 49 3.81 4.02 -5.24
CA ALA A 49 3.25 2.85 -4.57
C ALA A 49 3.79 1.55 -5.19
N ASP A 50 3.87 1.47 -6.51
CA ASP A 50 4.46 0.34 -7.23
C ASP A 50 5.96 0.18 -6.89
N GLN A 51 6.72 1.27 -6.81
CA GLN A 51 8.12 1.22 -6.35
C GLN A 51 8.23 0.71 -4.90
N MET A 52 7.38 1.19 -4.00
CA MET A 52 7.37 0.72 -2.61
C MET A 52 6.97 -0.75 -2.51
N ALA A 53 5.98 -1.19 -3.29
CA ALA A 53 5.57 -2.60 -3.32
C ALA A 53 6.68 -3.50 -3.87
N ASN A 54 7.39 -3.06 -4.90
CA ASN A 54 8.46 -3.82 -5.56
C ASN A 54 9.72 -3.94 -4.67
N VAL A 55 10.05 -2.91 -3.88
CA VAL A 55 11.21 -2.95 -2.94
C VAL A 55 11.03 -3.98 -1.83
N TYR A 56 9.79 -4.24 -1.42
CA TYR A 56 9.45 -5.20 -0.36
C TYR A 56 8.66 -6.40 -0.90
N GLU A 57 8.82 -6.71 -2.19
CA GLU A 57 8.11 -7.82 -2.81
C GLU A 57 8.54 -9.12 -2.11
N LEU A 58 7.57 -9.76 -1.44
CA LEU A 58 7.75 -11.09 -0.88
C LEU A 58 7.79 -12.07 -2.05
N ASP A 59 8.97 -12.25 -2.62
CA ASP A 59 9.23 -13.22 -3.69
C ASP A 59 9.25 -14.65 -3.09
N GLY A 60 8.13 -15.03 -2.50
CA GLY A 60 7.87 -16.40 -2.10
C GLY A 60 7.80 -17.21 -3.37
N LYS A 61 8.85 -18.02 -3.63
CA LYS A 61 8.98 -18.95 -4.77
C LYS A 61 7.77 -19.88 -4.87
N SER A 62 6.64 -19.38 -5.34
CA SER A 62 5.43 -20.13 -5.57
C SER A 62 5.38 -20.43 -7.05
N CYS A 63 5.64 -21.67 -7.43
CA CYS A 63 5.61 -22.15 -8.83
C CYS A 63 4.19 -22.12 -9.45
N LYS A 64 3.21 -21.51 -8.79
CA LYS A 64 1.80 -21.50 -9.18
C LYS A 64 1.42 -20.11 -9.67
N CYS A 65 1.57 -19.91 -10.98
CA CYS A 65 1.51 -18.64 -11.73
C CYS A 65 0.21 -17.80 -11.66
N GLY A 66 -0.71 -18.04 -10.71
CA GLY A 66 -2.00 -17.33 -10.68
C GLY A 66 -2.42 -16.72 -9.34
N GLY A 67 -2.07 -17.33 -8.20
CA GLY A 67 -2.66 -16.97 -6.91
C GLY A 67 -1.67 -16.41 -5.89
N GLY A 68 -0.47 -17.01 -5.76
CA GLY A 68 0.50 -16.62 -4.74
C GLY A 68 1.04 -15.20 -4.94
N GLY A 69 1.53 -14.90 -6.14
CA GLY A 69 2.08 -13.57 -6.44
C GLY A 69 1.04 -12.45 -6.39
N VAL A 70 -0.19 -12.70 -6.86
CA VAL A 70 -1.29 -11.71 -6.81
C VAL A 70 -1.67 -11.42 -5.36
N PHE A 71 -1.75 -12.44 -4.51
CA PHE A 71 -2.05 -12.28 -3.09
C PHE A 71 -1.01 -11.38 -2.40
N PHE A 72 0.28 -11.65 -2.57
CA PHE A 72 1.33 -10.84 -1.93
C PHE A 72 1.34 -9.39 -2.44
N ARG A 73 1.09 -9.18 -3.73
CA ARG A 73 0.96 -7.82 -4.29
C ARG A 73 -0.24 -7.07 -3.70
N LEU A 74 -1.40 -7.73 -3.58
CA LEU A 74 -2.57 -7.13 -2.95
C LEU A 74 -2.35 -6.84 -1.46
N LEU A 75 -1.68 -7.76 -0.75
CA LEU A 75 -1.31 -7.58 0.66
C LEU A 75 -0.41 -6.37 0.84
N MET A 76 0.66 -6.25 0.05
CA MET A 76 1.58 -5.11 0.14
C MET A 76 0.91 -3.79 -0.24
N SER A 77 0.03 -3.78 -1.25
CA SER A 77 -0.78 -2.60 -1.57
C SER A 77 -1.68 -2.18 -0.41
N ALA A 78 -2.31 -3.14 0.28
CA ALA A 78 -3.12 -2.84 1.46
C ALA A 78 -2.29 -2.26 2.62
N VAL A 79 -1.07 -2.77 2.84
CA VAL A 79 -0.13 -2.24 3.85
C VAL A 79 0.34 -0.83 3.51
N ILE A 80 0.66 -0.54 2.24
CA ILE A 80 1.05 0.81 1.81
C ILE A 80 -0.12 1.79 1.99
N ASN A 81 -1.33 1.40 1.59
CA ASN A 81 -2.52 2.23 1.74
C ASN A 81 -2.85 2.51 3.21
N SER A 82 -2.74 1.50 4.09
CA SER A 82 -2.96 1.71 5.52
C SER A 82 -1.90 2.61 6.14
N ARG A 83 -0.65 2.57 5.67
CA ARG A 83 0.39 3.53 6.08
C ARG A 83 0.06 4.95 5.65
N ILE A 84 -0.41 5.15 4.41
CA ILE A 84 -0.79 6.48 3.92
C ILE A 84 -1.89 7.05 4.82
N ALA A 85 -2.96 6.29 5.06
CA ALA A 85 -4.04 6.68 5.95
C ALA A 85 -3.54 6.98 7.37
N TYR A 86 -2.63 6.17 7.90
CA TYR A 86 -2.01 6.40 9.21
C TYR A 86 -1.20 7.71 9.26
N CYS A 87 -0.39 7.97 8.24
CA CYS A 87 0.40 9.20 8.13
C CYS A 87 -0.51 10.43 8.04
N GLU A 88 -1.61 10.34 7.29
CA GLU A 88 -2.62 11.40 7.18
C GLU A 88 -3.30 11.66 8.53
N LEU A 89 -3.77 10.61 9.21
CA LEU A 89 -4.43 10.71 10.51
C LEU A 89 -3.53 11.27 11.62
N LYS A 90 -2.23 10.96 11.58
CA LYS A 90 -1.25 11.41 12.57
C LYS A 90 -0.52 12.68 12.16
N HIS A 91 -0.83 13.24 10.98
CA HIS A 91 -0.14 14.39 10.37
C HIS A 91 1.39 14.28 10.42
N ARG A 92 1.92 13.06 10.28
CA ARG A 92 3.36 12.77 10.37
C ARG A 92 3.78 11.84 9.27
N LYS A 93 4.95 12.09 8.69
CA LYS A 93 5.58 11.13 7.79
C LYS A 93 6.42 10.19 8.62
N SER A 94 6.13 8.90 8.56
CA SER A 94 7.01 7.86 9.11
C SER A 94 7.66 7.09 7.96
N PRO A 95 8.93 6.68 8.03
CA PRO A 95 9.50 5.67 7.14
C PRO A 95 8.60 4.42 7.03
N PHE A 96 8.70 3.67 5.93
CA PHE A 96 7.88 2.48 5.72
C PHE A 96 8.18 1.37 6.75
N LEU A 97 9.47 1.16 7.05
CA LEU A 97 9.93 0.17 8.05
C LEU A 97 9.34 0.43 9.45
N ASP A 98 9.34 1.69 9.87
CA ASP A 98 8.79 2.12 11.17
C ASP A 98 7.27 1.89 11.28
N PHE A 99 6.59 1.65 10.15
CA PHE A 99 5.18 1.30 10.11
C PHE A 99 4.96 -0.22 9.99
N ILE A 100 5.70 -0.90 9.12
CA ILE A 100 5.46 -2.33 8.83
C ILE A 100 5.91 -3.25 9.97
N VAL A 101 7.02 -2.94 10.65
CA VAL A 101 7.53 -3.81 11.74
C VAL A 101 6.53 -3.88 12.91
N PRO A 102 6.01 -2.77 13.46
CA PRO A 102 4.98 -2.85 14.50
C PRO A 102 3.67 -3.46 14.02
N LEU A 103 3.34 -3.29 12.73
CA LEU A 103 2.16 -3.90 12.12
C LEU A 103 2.29 -5.43 12.06
N GLU A 104 3.45 -5.93 11.65
CA GLU A 104 3.76 -7.36 11.62
C GLU A 104 3.65 -7.98 13.02
N ASP A 105 4.29 -7.37 14.02
CA ASP A 105 4.22 -7.82 15.42
C ASP A 105 2.77 -7.91 15.92
N ALA A 106 1.95 -6.89 15.61
CA ALA A 106 0.55 -6.86 15.97
C ALA A 106 -0.27 -7.96 15.26
N LEU A 107 -0.03 -8.18 13.96
CA LEU A 107 -0.70 -9.24 13.20
C LEU A 107 -0.31 -10.63 13.71
N MET A 108 0.95 -10.84 14.05
CA MET A 108 1.44 -12.09 14.63
C MET A 108 0.86 -12.35 16.01
N ALA A 109 0.77 -11.33 16.87
CA ALA A 109 0.13 -11.44 18.17
C ALA A 109 -1.36 -11.77 18.04
N PHE A 110 -2.08 -11.08 17.16
CA PHE A 110 -3.49 -11.34 16.88
C PHE A 110 -3.73 -12.76 16.34
N GLY A 111 -2.90 -13.21 15.40
CA GLY A 111 -2.97 -14.57 14.87
C GLY A 111 -2.76 -15.64 15.94
N LYS A 112 -1.80 -15.44 16.85
CA LYS A 112 -1.57 -16.36 17.98
C LYS A 112 -2.76 -16.45 18.92
N LEU A 113 -3.40 -15.32 19.25
CA LEU A 113 -4.58 -15.29 20.11
C LEU A 113 -5.74 -16.09 19.50
N ASN A 114 -6.04 -15.85 18.23
CA ASN A 114 -7.14 -16.55 17.55
C ASN A 114 -6.88 -18.06 17.39
N ALA A 115 -5.63 -18.46 17.15
CA ALA A 115 -5.28 -19.88 17.06
C ALA A 115 -5.49 -20.62 18.39
N VAL A 116 -5.25 -19.95 19.53
CA VAL A 116 -5.51 -20.52 20.86
C VAL A 116 -7.00 -20.65 21.12
N GLU A 117 -7.81 -19.66 20.72
CA GLU A 117 -9.26 -19.73 20.84
C GLU A 117 -9.89 -20.86 19.99
N GLU A 118 -9.39 -21.08 18.78
CA GLU A 118 -9.83 -22.19 17.93
C GLU A 118 -9.49 -23.56 18.53
N LEU A 119 -8.30 -23.71 19.12
CA LEU A 119 -7.89 -24.95 19.80
C LEU A 119 -8.75 -25.22 21.05
N ASP A 120 -9.05 -24.19 21.83
CA ASP A 120 -9.94 -24.29 23.00
C ASP A 120 -11.37 -24.65 22.59
N ALA A 121 -11.88 -24.06 21.49
CA ALA A 121 -13.19 -24.38 20.95
C ALA A 121 -13.25 -25.84 20.47
N HIS A 122 -12.20 -26.32 19.80
CA HIS A 122 -12.10 -27.70 19.31
C HIS A 122 -11.97 -28.72 20.46
N SER A 123 -11.24 -28.37 21.53
CA SER A 123 -11.12 -29.18 22.75
C SER A 123 -12.46 -29.29 23.49
N LYS A 124 -13.18 -28.19 23.65
CA LYS A 124 -14.52 -28.17 24.28
C LYS A 124 -15.54 -28.96 23.48
N HIS A 125 -15.46 -28.95 22.15
CA HIS A 125 -16.30 -29.77 21.30
C HIS A 125 -16.03 -31.27 21.47
N HIS A 126 -14.76 -31.66 21.61
CA HIS A 126 -14.36 -33.05 21.87
C HIS A 126 -14.79 -33.53 23.26
N GLU A 127 -14.67 -32.69 24.30
CA GLU A 127 -15.18 -32.99 25.65
C GLU A 127 -16.71 -33.11 25.69
N ALA A 128 -17.44 -32.23 24.99
CA ALA A 128 -18.89 -32.31 24.88
C ALA A 128 -19.35 -33.59 24.17
N TYR A 129 -18.64 -34.00 23.11
CA TYR A 129 -18.92 -35.25 22.41
C TYR A 129 -18.61 -36.47 23.29
N SER A 130 -17.50 -36.46 24.03
CA SER A 130 -17.14 -37.50 24.98
C SER A 130 -18.18 -37.64 26.10
N MET A 131 -18.64 -36.52 26.67
CA MET A 131 -19.69 -36.52 27.70
C MET A 131 -21.01 -37.09 27.20
N LEU A 132 -21.44 -36.74 25.98
CA LEU A 132 -22.67 -37.27 25.38
C LEU A 132 -22.58 -38.79 25.12
N VAL A 133 -21.41 -39.30 24.72
CA VAL A 133 -21.21 -40.75 24.52
C VAL A 133 -21.25 -41.50 25.86
N THR A 134 -20.71 -40.93 26.95
CA THR A 134 -20.75 -41.55 28.28
C THR A 134 -22.14 -41.53 28.92
N ILE A 135 -22.97 -40.51 28.64
CA ILE A 135 -24.35 -40.42 29.17
C ILE A 135 -25.31 -41.38 28.45
N CYS A 136 -24.99 -41.79 27.22
CA CYS A 136 -25.82 -42.68 26.40
C CYS A 136 -25.47 -44.18 26.51
N GLN A 137 -24.61 -44.57 27.45
CA GLN A 137 -24.31 -45.98 27.82
C GLN A 137 -24.91 -46.32 29.18
#